data_AF-A0A4Y7THR4-F1
#
_entry.id   AF-A0A4Y7THR4-F1
#
_cell.length_a   1.000
_cell.length_b   1.000
_cell.length_c   1.000
_cell.angle_alpha   90.00
_cell.angle_beta   90.00
_cell.angle_gamma   90.00
#
_symmetry.space_group_name_H-M   'P 1'
#
loop_
_entity.id
_entity.type
_entity.pdbx_description
1 polymer ?
#
loop_
_entity_poly.entity_id
_entity_poly.type
_entity_poly.pdbx_seq_one_letter_code
_entity_poly.pdbx_strand_id
1 'polypeptide(L)'
;MIISKQNRRIIYENLFKEGVLVAKKDFNAPKHEELDVPNLEVIKAMQSLTSKNLVKTQFSWQWYYYVLTPEGVEYLREWLHLPAEIVPATHKKAVRPPRPAQVRGAGGEGAYRAPRGDRDDYRKKDGGAPGDFRPQFAGVGRGAPRD
;
A
#
# COMPACT_ATOMS: atom_id res chain seq x y z
N MET A 1 10.89 23.95 15.09
CA MET A 1 12.09 23.39 15.76
C MET A 1 13.34 23.94 15.08
N ILE A 2 14.37 24.25 15.85
CA ILE A 2 15.69 24.62 15.32
C ILE A 2 16.37 23.32 14.88
N ILE A 3 16.68 23.21 13.59
CA ILE A 3 17.35 22.06 12.97
C ILE A 3 18.49 22.65 12.14
N SER A 4 19.67 22.04 12.17
CA SER A 4 20.80 22.50 11.36
C SER A 4 20.41 22.49 9.87
N LYS A 5 20.91 23.45 9.09
CA LYS A 5 20.60 23.51 7.64
C LYS A 5 21.06 22.24 6.92
N GLN A 6 22.19 21.68 7.35
CA GLN A 6 22.76 20.44 6.80
C GLN A 6 21.85 19.24 7.04
N ASN A 7 21.40 19.01 8.28
CA ASN A 7 20.54 17.87 8.60
C ASN A 7 19.18 17.99 7.92
N ARG A 8 18.61 19.21 7.87
CA ARG A 8 17.36 19.45 7.14
C ARG A 8 17.49 19.12 5.66
N ARG A 9 18.61 19.49 5.04
CA ARG A 9 18.88 19.18 3.63
C ARG A 9 18.96 17.67 3.40
N ILE A 10 19.69 16.94 4.25
CA ILE A 10 19.80 15.47 4.18
C ILE A 10 18.42 14.80 4.27
N ILE A 11 17.58 15.23 5.22
CA ILE A 11 16.22 14.70 5.38
C ILE A 11 15.37 14.94 4.11
N TYR A 12 15.45 16.14 3.54
CA TYR A 12 14.66 16.51 2.36
C TYR A 12 15.14 15.81 1.09
N GLU A 13 16.45 15.65 0.93
CA GLU A 13 17.05 14.91 -0.18
C GLU A 13 16.62 13.44 -0.16
N ASN A 14 16.64 12.79 1.02
CA ASN A 14 16.20 11.40 1.11
C ASN A 14 14.69 11.25 0.85
N LEU A 15 13.88 12.13 1.46
CA LEU A 15 12.43 12.13 1.25
C LEU A 15 12.08 12.34 -0.23
N PHE A 16 12.80 13.20 -0.95
CA PHE A 16 12.57 13.42 -2.38
C PHE A 16 13.04 12.24 -3.24
N LYS A 17 14.18 11.64 -2.91
CA LYS A 17 14.74 10.49 -3.64
C LYS A 17 13.80 9.28 -3.58
N GLU A 18 13.32 8.95 -2.39
CA GLU A 18 12.48 7.75 -2.17
C GLU A 18 11.00 8.05 -2.36
N GLY A 19 10.55 9.25 -1.97
CA GLY A 19 9.13 9.65 -1.98
C GLY A 19 8.36 9.17 -0.74
N VAL A 20 9.02 8.43 0.15
CA VAL A 20 8.49 7.91 1.42
C VAL A 20 9.57 8.04 2.48
N LEU A 21 9.16 8.10 3.75
CA LEU A 21 10.09 8.05 4.89
C LEU A 21 9.38 7.36 6.05
N VAL A 22 10.11 6.55 6.81
CA VAL A 22 9.59 5.87 7.99
C VAL A 22 10.40 6.32 9.20
N ALA A 23 9.77 6.56 10.35
CA ALA A 23 10.48 6.89 11.58
C ALA A 23 9.80 6.28 12.81
N LYS A 24 10.57 5.59 13.65
CA LYS A 24 10.10 5.11 14.96
C LYS A 24 9.81 6.31 15.86
N LYS A 25 8.74 6.25 16.66
CA LYS A 25 8.40 7.26 17.68
C LYS A 25 9.31 7.12 18.91
N ASP A 26 10.58 7.40 18.71
CA ASP A 26 11.59 7.50 19.75
C ASP A 26 12.35 8.83 19.60
N PHE A 27 12.09 9.77 20.50
CA PHE A 27 12.69 11.10 20.44
C PHE A 27 14.12 11.15 20.97
N ASN A 28 14.55 10.12 21.71
CA ASN A 28 15.86 10.08 22.35
C ASN A 28 16.88 9.26 21.55
N ALA A 29 16.42 8.54 20.52
CA ALA A 29 17.28 7.81 19.63
C ALA A 29 18.33 8.77 19.00
N PRO A 30 19.63 8.50 19.19
CA PRO A 30 20.69 9.40 18.74
C PRO A 30 20.79 9.46 17.21
N LYS A 31 20.33 8.40 16.52
CA LYS A 31 20.34 8.29 15.06
C LYS A 31 19.05 7.66 14.56
N HIS A 32 18.68 8.02 13.34
CA HIS A 32 17.65 7.36 12.56
C HIS A 32 18.20 6.09 11.90
N GLU A 33 17.35 5.13 11.52
CA GLU A 33 17.80 3.83 10.98
C GLU A 33 18.44 3.97 9.59
N GLU A 34 17.88 4.82 8.73
CA GLU A 34 18.35 5.02 7.35
C GLU A 34 19.21 6.27 7.16
N LEU A 35 19.16 7.21 8.11
CA LEU A 35 19.77 8.53 8.01
C LEU A 35 20.73 8.76 9.17
N ASP A 36 21.90 9.34 8.87
CA ASP A 36 22.87 9.79 9.88
C ASP A 36 22.45 11.13 10.53
N VAL A 37 21.19 11.21 10.96
CA VAL A 37 20.56 12.40 11.56
C VAL A 37 19.81 11.97 12.83
N PRO A 38 19.77 12.78 13.90
CA PRO A 38 18.99 12.46 15.08
C PRO A 38 17.50 12.27 14.77
N ASN A 39 16.89 11.22 15.32
CA ASN A 39 15.51 10.84 15.00
C ASN A 39 14.50 11.94 15.39
N LEU A 40 14.79 12.69 16.46
CA LEU A 40 14.02 13.88 16.84
C LEU A 40 13.93 14.90 15.70
N GLU A 41 15.03 15.19 15.01
CA GLU A 41 15.06 16.16 13.91
C GLU A 41 14.21 15.68 12.73
N VAL A 42 14.28 14.38 12.43
CA VAL A 42 13.45 13.76 11.39
C VAL A 42 11.96 13.92 11.72
N ILE A 43 11.53 13.48 12.91
CA ILE A 43 10.10 13.54 13.29
C ILE A 43 9.58 14.98 13.28
N LYS A 44 10.39 15.94 13.76
CA LYS A 44 9.98 17.35 13.88
C LYS A 44 10.05 18.09 12.54
N ALA A 45 10.97 17.72 11.66
CA ALA A 45 10.98 18.20 10.27
C ALA A 45 9.72 17.70 9.55
N MET A 46 9.41 16.40 9.67
CA MET A 46 8.22 15.82 9.06
C MET A 46 6.93 16.42 9.62
N GLN A 47 6.85 16.65 10.94
CA GLN A 47 5.70 17.34 11.55
C GLN A 47 5.46 18.72 10.92
N SER A 48 6.52 19.47 10.61
CA SER A 48 6.42 20.77 9.94
C SER A 48 5.99 20.68 8.47
N LEU A 49 6.30 19.58 7.78
CA LEU A 49 5.84 19.37 6.40
C LEU A 49 4.39 18.90 6.37
N THR A 50 4.00 18.04 7.32
CA THR A 50 2.62 17.56 7.48
C THR A 50 1.66 18.70 7.79
N SER A 51 2.04 19.66 8.65
CA SER A 51 1.19 20.82 8.95
C SER A 51 0.94 21.72 7.73
N LYS A 52 1.77 21.60 6.70
CA LYS A 52 1.65 22.32 5.42
C LYS A 52 1.02 21.48 4.31
N ASN A 53 0.51 20.28 4.63
CA ASN A 53 -0.06 19.31 3.68
C ASN A 53 0.90 18.81 2.58
N LEU A 54 2.21 19.04 2.74
CA LEU A 54 3.24 18.58 1.80
C LEU A 54 3.54 17.08 1.95
N VAL A 55 3.21 16.52 3.12
CA VAL A 55 3.44 15.11 3.45
C VAL A 55 2.21 14.58 4.16
N LYS A 56 1.74 13.40 3.75
CA LYS A 56 0.71 12.66 4.47
C LYS A 56 1.38 11.77 5.52
N THR A 57 0.94 11.89 6.77
CA THR A 57 1.41 11.03 7.86
C THR A 57 0.39 9.94 8.16
N GLN A 58 0.86 8.73 8.42
CA GLN A 58 0.12 7.63 9.04
C GLN A 58 0.91 7.17 10.26
N PHE A 59 0.25 6.95 11.39
CA PHE A 59 0.89 6.49 12.60
C PHE A 59 0.33 5.13 13.01
N SER A 60 1.20 4.14 13.18
CA SER A 60 0.79 2.78 13.54
C SER A 60 1.93 2.06 14.26
N TRP A 61 1.63 1.30 15.32
CA TRP A 61 2.62 0.51 16.08
C TRP A 61 3.84 1.28 16.58
N GLN A 62 3.68 2.53 17.01
CA GLN A 62 4.80 3.43 17.36
C GLN A 62 5.73 3.81 16.20
N TRP A 63 5.26 3.69 14.96
CA TRP A 63 5.97 4.12 13.77
C TRP A 63 5.18 5.20 13.03
N TYR A 64 5.90 6.22 12.57
CA TYR A 64 5.42 7.21 11.62
C TYR A 64 5.77 6.77 10.20
N TYR A 65 4.77 6.75 9.34
CA TYR A 65 4.89 6.51 7.92
C TYR A 65 4.55 7.82 7.20
N TYR A 66 5.49 8.34 6.45
CA TYR A 66 5.38 9.58 5.71
C TYR A 66 5.33 9.28 4.22
N VAL A 67 4.34 9.85 3.54
CA VAL A 67 4.17 9.73 2.09
C VAL A 67 4.14 11.14 1.51
N LEU A 68 5.00 11.40 0.53
CA LEU A 68 5.08 12.70 -0.12
C LEU A 68 3.83 12.94 -0.99
N THR A 69 3.21 14.12 -0.87
CA THR A 69 2.08 14.52 -1.72
C THR A 69 2.58 15.20 -3.00
N PRO A 70 1.76 15.33 -4.06
CA PRO A 70 2.17 16.03 -5.29
C PRO A 70 2.64 17.46 -5.03
N GLU A 71 1.95 18.19 -4.17
CA GLU A 71 2.33 19.56 -3.74
C GLU A 71 3.68 19.55 -3.00
N GLY A 72 3.93 18.53 -2.18
CA GLY A 72 5.22 18.32 -1.51
C GLY A 72 6.37 18.09 -2.47
N VAL A 73 6.14 17.42 -3.60
CA VAL A 73 7.15 17.23 -4.65
C VAL A 73 7.57 18.56 -5.24
N GLU A 74 6.62 19.44 -5.55
CA GLU A 74 6.90 20.77 -6.10
C GLU A 74 7.66 21.64 -5.10
N TYR A 75 7.22 21.65 -3.84
CA TYR A 75 7.90 22.39 -2.77
C TYR A 75 9.35 21.94 -2.57
N LEU A 76 9.59 20.62 -2.49
CA LEU A 76 10.94 20.09 -2.32
C LEU A 76 11.82 20.36 -3.54
N ARG A 77 11.25 20.37 -4.75
CA ARG A 77 11.98 20.73 -5.97
C ARG A 77 12.45 22.18 -5.95
N GLU A 78 11.59 23.11 -5.56
CA GLU A 78 11.93 24.53 -5.42
C GLU A 78 12.99 24.73 -4.32
N TRP A 79 12.82 24.07 -3.16
CA TRP A 79 13.72 24.21 -2.02
C TRP A 79 15.11 23.62 -2.26
N LEU A 80 15.19 22.46 -2.94
CA LEU A 80 16.45 21.79 -3.28
C LEU A 80 17.08 22.30 -4.58
N HIS A 81 16.38 23.17 -5.32
CA HIS A 81 16.79 23.70 -6.62
C HIS A 81 17.11 22.60 -7.65
N LEU A 82 16.26 21.57 -7.69
CA LEU A 82 16.42 20.43 -8.60
C LEU A 82 15.68 20.68 -9.94
N PRO A 83 16.23 20.23 -11.07
CA PRO A 83 15.54 20.30 -12.35
C PRO A 83 14.28 19.41 -12.37
N ALA A 84 13.30 19.77 -13.22
CA ALA A 84 11.99 19.10 -13.29
C ALA A 84 12.04 17.62 -13.69
N GLU A 85 13.17 17.17 -14.26
CA GLU A 85 13.39 15.80 -14.71
C GLU A 85 13.51 14.79 -13.54
N ILE A 86 13.99 15.24 -12.38
CA ILE A 86 14.20 14.34 -11.24
C ILE A 86 12.86 14.14 -10.55
N VAL A 87 12.35 12.91 -10.66
CA VAL A 87 11.10 12.49 -10.03
C VAL A 87 11.40 11.47 -8.93
N PRO A 88 10.69 11.52 -7.78
CA PRO A 88 10.81 10.52 -6.73
C PRO A 88 10.65 9.08 -7.23
N ALA A 89 11.30 8.12 -6.55
CA ALA A 89 11.24 6.71 -6.90
C ALA A 89 9.80 6.17 -7.02
N THR A 90 8.85 6.70 -6.23
CA THR A 90 7.44 6.33 -6.29
C THR A 90 6.77 6.52 -7.65
N HIS A 91 7.26 7.46 -8.47
CA HIS A 91 6.69 7.74 -9.80
C HIS A 91 7.41 6.95 -10.91
N LYS A 92 8.56 6.35 -10.61
CA LYS A 92 9.27 5.50 -11.56
C LYS A 92 8.53 4.17 -11.63
N LYS A 93 8.03 3.80 -12.82
CA LYS A 93 7.42 2.49 -13.04
C LYS A 93 8.44 1.40 -12.71
N ALA A 94 8.16 0.61 -11.67
CA ALA A 94 8.95 -0.58 -11.40
C ALA A 94 8.88 -1.53 -12.61
N VAL A 95 10.04 -1.95 -13.12
CA VAL A 95 10.13 -2.99 -14.15
C VAL A 95 9.66 -4.28 -13.49
N ARG A 96 8.41 -4.67 -13.76
CA ARG A 96 7.89 -5.95 -13.29
C ARG A 96 8.75 -7.05 -13.92
N PRO A 97 9.33 -7.98 -13.14
CA PRO A 97 10.00 -9.12 -13.73
C PRO A 97 9.01 -9.85 -14.63
N PRO A 98 9.45 -10.34 -15.81
CA PRO A 98 8.57 -11.10 -16.68
C PRO A 98 8.01 -12.26 -15.84
N ARG A 99 6.68 -12.28 -15.69
CA ARG A 99 5.99 -13.39 -15.05
C ARG A 99 6.46 -14.64 -15.80
N PRO A 100 6.95 -15.69 -15.12
CA PRO A 100 7.34 -16.91 -15.83
C PRO A 100 6.16 -17.29 -16.70
N ALA A 101 6.41 -17.39 -18.00
CA ALA A 101 5.39 -17.75 -18.96
C ALA A 101 4.75 -19.04 -18.40
N GLN A 102 3.48 -18.97 -18.04
CA GLN A 102 2.70 -20.19 -17.98
C GLN A 102 2.81 -20.74 -19.38
N VAL A 103 3.66 -21.76 -19.53
CA VAL A 103 3.79 -22.55 -20.74
C VAL A 103 2.38 -23.06 -21.00
N ARG A 104 1.62 -22.34 -21.82
CA ARG A 104 0.55 -22.95 -22.60
C ARG A 104 1.31 -23.82 -23.58
N GLY A 105 1.54 -25.07 -23.16
CA GLY A 105 2.21 -26.06 -23.97
C GLY A 105 1.48 -26.16 -25.30
N ALA A 106 2.13 -25.67 -26.35
CA ALA A 106 1.94 -26.21 -27.67
C ALA A 106 2.51 -27.63 -27.62
N GLY A 107 1.64 -28.62 -27.83
CA GLY A 107 1.94 -30.01 -28.20
C GLY A 107 3.17 -30.67 -27.56
N GLY A 108 2.92 -31.59 -26.62
CA GLY A 108 3.95 -32.53 -26.18
C GLY A 108 3.44 -33.46 -25.08
N GLU A 109 3.05 -34.67 -25.49
CA GLU A 109 3.08 -35.95 -24.75
C GLU A 109 2.96 -35.97 -23.20
N GLY A 110 1.95 -36.71 -22.71
CA GLY A 110 2.25 -37.68 -21.64
C GLY A 110 1.72 -37.45 -20.22
N ALA A 111 0.65 -36.69 -19.98
CA ALA A 111 -0.04 -36.71 -18.68
C ALA A 111 -1.50 -37.18 -18.82
N TYR A 112 -1.77 -38.40 -18.37
CA TYR A 112 -3.10 -39.01 -18.35
C TYR A 112 -4.10 -38.09 -17.65
N ARG A 113 -5.00 -37.46 -18.42
CA ARG A 113 -6.11 -36.66 -17.89
C ARG A 113 -7.31 -37.58 -17.75
N ALA A 114 -7.67 -37.92 -16.51
CA ALA A 114 -8.92 -38.62 -16.23
C ALA A 114 -10.09 -37.87 -16.90
N PRO A 115 -11.06 -38.56 -17.52
CA PRO A 115 -12.19 -37.90 -18.18
C PRO A 115 -12.93 -37.09 -17.14
N ARG A 116 -12.85 -35.76 -17.26
CA ARG A 116 -13.59 -34.83 -16.43
C ARG A 116 -15.04 -34.99 -16.82
N GLY A 117 -15.77 -35.77 -16.03
CA GLY A 117 -17.21 -35.95 -16.15
C GLY A 117 -17.88 -34.59 -16.34
N ASP A 118 -18.69 -34.55 -17.38
CA ASP A 118 -19.48 -33.45 -17.88
C ASP A 118 -20.18 -32.73 -16.72
N ARG A 119 -19.60 -31.60 -16.27
CA ARG A 119 -20.19 -30.75 -15.22
C ARG A 119 -21.22 -29.79 -15.81
N ASP A 120 -21.59 -29.98 -17.07
CA ASP A 120 -22.62 -29.20 -17.75
C ASP A 120 -24.00 -29.88 -17.68
N ASP A 121 -24.06 -31.18 -17.35
CA ASP A 121 -25.33 -31.92 -17.19
C ASP A 121 -26.10 -31.52 -15.91
N TYR A 122 -25.41 -31.06 -14.86
CA TYR A 122 -26.06 -30.65 -13.61
C TYR A 122 -26.83 -29.32 -13.71
N ARG A 123 -26.64 -28.54 -14.77
CA ARG A 123 -27.42 -27.31 -15.02
C ARG A 123 -28.63 -27.56 -15.91
N LYS A 124 -28.74 -28.75 -16.51
CA LYS A 124 -29.82 -29.09 -17.44
C LYS A 124 -30.64 -30.28 -16.95
N LYS A 125 -31.08 -30.21 -15.69
CA LYS A 125 -32.21 -31.02 -15.23
C LYS A 125 -33.40 -30.11 -15.00
N ASP A 126 -34.33 -30.18 -15.93
CA ASP A 126 -35.71 -29.73 -15.80
C ASP A 126 -36.25 -30.01 -14.38
N GLY A 127 -36.77 -28.97 -13.74
CA GLY A 127 -37.35 -29.06 -12.40
C GLY A 127 -37.39 -27.73 -11.67
N GLY A 128 -37.93 -26.68 -12.31
CA GLY A 128 -38.30 -25.47 -11.59
C GLY A 128 -39.26 -25.81 -10.45
N ALA A 129 -39.04 -25.24 -9.27
CA ALA A 129 -39.94 -25.40 -8.14
C ALA A 129 -41.36 -24.94 -8.54
N PRO A 130 -42.42 -25.70 -8.22
CA PRO A 130 -43.78 -25.30 -8.56
C PRO A 130 -44.14 -23.98 -7.85
N GLY A 131 -44.96 -23.16 -8.51
CA GLY A 131 -45.24 -21.75 -8.16
C GLY A 131 -45.91 -21.50 -6.80
N ASP A 132 -46.20 -22.54 -6.02
CA ASP A 132 -46.77 -22.45 -4.67
C ASP A 132 -45.76 -22.77 -3.55
N PHE A 133 -44.44 -22.78 -3.84
CA PHE A 133 -43.42 -23.05 -2.85
C PHE A 133 -43.23 -21.85 -1.88
N ARG A 134 -43.89 -21.90 -0.72
CA ARG A 134 -43.70 -21.00 0.42
C ARG A 134 -42.78 -21.65 1.47
N PRO A 135 -41.48 -21.30 1.56
CA PRO A 135 -40.61 -21.86 2.58
C PRO A 135 -40.95 -21.28 3.96
N GLN A 136 -41.40 -22.14 4.87
CA GLN A 136 -41.63 -21.80 6.27
C GLN A 136 -40.35 -22.11 7.06
N PHE A 137 -39.62 -21.07 7.47
CA PHE A 137 -38.41 -21.21 8.29
C PHE A 137 -38.80 -21.37 9.77
N ALA A 138 -39.07 -22.61 10.17
CA ALA A 138 -39.17 -22.99 11.58
C ALA A 138 -37.77 -23.40 12.08
N GLY A 139 -36.99 -22.42 12.53
CA GLY A 139 -35.68 -22.61 13.14
C GLY A 139 -35.63 -21.94 14.51
N VAL A 140 -35.54 -22.76 15.56
CA VAL A 140 -35.47 -22.43 16.99
C VAL A 140 -34.43 -21.33 17.26
N GLY A 141 -34.86 -20.21 17.85
CA GLY A 141 -34.13 -18.95 17.88
C GLY A 141 -33.07 -18.76 18.97
N ARG A 142 -32.41 -17.59 18.88
CA ARG A 142 -31.87 -16.81 20.01
C ARG A 142 -31.86 -15.32 19.64
N GLY A 143 -32.58 -14.51 20.41
CA GLY A 143 -32.32 -13.07 20.59
C GLY A 143 -33.25 -12.10 19.84
N ALA A 144 -34.45 -11.87 20.38
CA ALA A 144 -35.29 -10.73 20.00
C ALA A 144 -34.64 -9.39 20.47
N PRO A 145 -34.87 -8.26 19.76
CA PRO A 145 -34.50 -6.94 20.25
C PRO A 145 -35.38 -6.56 21.44
N ARG A 146 -34.78 -6.00 22.49
CA ARG A 146 -35.52 -5.34 23.57
C ARG A 146 -35.66 -3.86 23.19
N ASP A 147 -36.88 -3.34 23.36
CA ASP A 147 -37.19 -1.91 23.31
C ASP A 147 -36.27 -1.08 24.23
#